data_AF-A0A1A8RW32-F1
#
_entry.id   AF-A0A1A8RW32-F1
#
_cell.length_a   1.000
_cell.length_b   1.000
_cell.length_c   1.000
_cell.angle_alpha   90.00
_cell.angle_beta   90.00
_cell.angle_gamma   90.00
#
_symmetry.space_group_name_H-M   'P 1'
#
loop_
_entity.id
_entity.type
_entity.pdbx_description
1 polymer ?
#
loop_
_entity_poly.entity_id
_entity_poly.type
_entity_poly.pdbx_seq_one_letter_code
_entity_poly.pdbx_strand_id
1 'polypeptide(L)'
;DFLNNSFAKKNLLKSYKLMLDFYGIELINEITGDVRKTENWMERFDNFNRHTHNSLRITRILKCLGTLGYRDYQAPLVKFFLVETLVNGQLPNIKESVLNYFVFAVLDKKKRRKLLKFAYENYEPKEEFVWCPKKIQMFWLQQMKIQNGREKSP
;
A
#
# COMPACT_ATOMS: atom_id res chain seq x y z
N ASP A 1 25.31 14.59 4.79
CA ASP A 1 24.31 13.67 4.20
C ASP A 1 23.22 13.25 5.18
N PHE A 2 21.95 13.32 4.75
CA PHE A 2 20.79 12.93 5.57
C PHE A 2 20.84 11.45 5.98
N LEU A 3 21.23 10.56 5.06
CA LEU A 3 21.22 9.11 5.31
C LEU A 3 22.15 8.68 6.44
N ASN A 4 23.20 9.48 6.70
CA ASN A 4 24.19 9.24 7.76
C ASN A 4 23.82 9.96 9.08
N ASN A 5 22.73 10.75 9.11
CA ASN A 5 22.30 11.48 10.29
C ASN A 5 21.18 10.73 11.04
N SER A 6 21.56 10.02 12.10
CA SER A 6 20.63 9.23 12.92
C SER A 6 19.53 10.07 13.58
N PHE A 7 19.82 11.29 13.99
CA PHE A 7 18.84 12.21 14.59
C PHE A 7 17.78 12.65 13.58
N ALA A 8 18.19 13.03 12.37
CA ALA A 8 17.29 13.40 11.30
C ALA A 8 16.36 12.24 10.89
N LYS A 9 16.88 11.01 10.83
CA LYS A 9 16.06 9.81 10.58
C LYS A 9 15.04 9.57 11.70
N LYS A 10 15.45 9.65 12.97
CA LYS A 10 14.53 9.52 14.12
C LYS A 10 13.41 10.57 14.08
N ASN A 11 13.72 11.81 13.73
CA ASN A 11 12.71 12.87 13.59
C ASN A 11 11.75 12.60 12.44
N LEU A 12 12.27 12.13 11.29
CA LEU A 12 11.41 11.72 10.17
C LEU A 12 10.48 10.57 10.57
N LEU A 13 10.96 9.59 11.33
CA LEU A 13 10.13 8.49 11.83
C LEU A 13 9.03 8.99 12.79
N LYS A 14 9.36 9.94 13.68
CA LYS A 14 8.36 10.57 14.55
C LYS A 14 7.28 11.29 13.73
N SER A 15 7.68 12.07 12.73
CA SER A 15 6.74 12.75 11.82
C SER A 15 5.91 11.76 11.01
N TYR A 16 6.50 10.64 10.57
CA TYR A 16 5.78 9.58 9.87
C TYR A 16 4.67 8.98 10.73
N LYS A 17 4.97 8.62 11.98
CA LYS A 17 3.98 8.10 12.93
C LYS A 17 2.83 9.07 13.18
N LEU A 18 3.13 10.37 13.37
CA LEU A 18 2.11 11.41 13.52
C LEU A 18 1.21 11.52 12.28
N MET A 19 1.79 11.45 11.09
CA MET A 19 1.01 11.48 9.85
C MET A 19 0.16 10.23 9.67
N LEU A 20 0.64 9.05 10.06
CA LEU A 20 -0.16 7.83 10.02
C LEU A 20 -1.37 7.93 10.96
N ASP A 21 -1.16 8.37 12.20
CA ASP A 21 -2.22 8.48 13.21
C ASP A 21 -3.33 9.45 12.76
N PHE A 22 -2.96 10.57 12.12
CA PHE A 22 -3.91 11.49 11.49
C PHE A 22 -4.83 10.80 10.47
N TYR A 23 -4.35 9.75 9.81
CA TYR A 23 -5.10 8.96 8.83
C TYR A 23 -5.77 7.70 9.42
N GLY A 24 -5.71 7.50 10.74
CA GLY A 24 -6.26 6.30 11.38
C GLY A 24 -5.40 5.05 11.18
N ILE A 25 -4.10 5.25 11.01
CA ILE A 25 -3.11 4.20 10.74
C ILE A 25 -2.05 4.25 11.85
N GLU A 26 -1.56 3.11 12.31
CA GLU A 26 -0.45 3.04 13.24
C GLU A 26 0.67 2.14 12.73
N LEU A 27 1.92 2.54 13.00
CA LEU A 27 3.11 1.74 12.74
C LEU A 27 3.33 0.78 13.91
N ILE A 28 3.25 -0.53 13.64
CA ILE A 28 3.38 -1.58 14.66
C ILE A 28 4.74 -2.26 14.66
N ASN A 29 5.54 -2.07 13.61
CA ASN A 29 6.87 -2.64 13.53
C ASN A 29 7.83 -1.69 12.81
N GLU A 30 8.77 -1.11 13.55
CA GLU A 30 9.79 -0.20 13.01
C GLU A 30 10.90 -0.92 12.21
N ILE A 31 11.00 -2.24 12.29
CA ILE A 31 11.96 -3.01 11.49
C ILE A 31 11.38 -3.26 10.10
N THR A 32 10.12 -3.72 10.03
CA THR A 32 9.49 -4.11 8.75
C THR A 32 8.73 -2.96 8.09
N GLY A 33 8.28 -1.98 8.87
CA GLY A 33 7.39 -0.91 8.42
C GLY A 33 5.91 -1.30 8.46
N ASP A 34 5.54 -2.42 9.09
CA ASP A 34 4.16 -2.89 9.11
C ASP A 34 3.23 -1.94 9.86
N VAL A 35 2.04 -1.77 9.29
CA VAL A 35 1.01 -0.86 9.79
C VAL A 35 -0.33 -1.56 9.96
N ARG A 36 -1.18 -1.02 10.83
CA ARG A 36 -2.59 -1.44 10.98
C ARG A 36 -3.51 -0.24 11.23
N LYS A 37 -4.81 -0.49 11.32
CA LYS A 37 -5.82 0.51 11.70
C LYS A 37 -5.68 0.83 13.19
N THR A 38 -5.81 2.11 13.54
CA THR A 38 -5.96 2.55 14.95
C THR A 38 -7.37 2.23 15.46
N GLU A 39 -7.61 2.37 16.77
CA GLU A 39 -8.96 2.16 17.34
C GLU A 39 -10.01 3.13 16.78
N ASN A 40 -9.64 4.39 16.54
CA ASN A 40 -10.49 5.45 16.00
C ASN A 40 -10.50 5.52 14.46
N TRP A 41 -10.09 4.45 13.77
CA TRP A 41 -9.91 4.47 12.31
C TRP A 41 -11.15 4.90 11.54
N MET A 42 -12.35 4.56 12.02
CA MET A 42 -13.61 4.83 11.33
C MET A 42 -13.79 6.33 11.05
N GLU A 43 -13.72 7.16 12.09
CA GLU A 43 -13.82 8.63 11.95
C GLU A 43 -12.70 9.19 11.07
N ARG A 44 -11.48 8.65 11.22
CA ARG A 44 -10.31 9.10 10.45
C ARG A 44 -10.45 8.77 8.96
N PHE A 45 -10.95 7.59 8.62
CA PHE A 45 -11.19 7.18 7.23
C PHE A 45 -12.31 7.99 6.59
N ASP A 46 -13.34 8.32 7.37
CA ASP A 46 -14.41 9.20 6.94
C ASP A 46 -13.87 10.57 6.51
N ASN A 47 -13.02 11.17 7.35
CA ASN A 47 -12.31 12.40 7.01
C ASN A 47 -11.35 12.21 5.83
N PHE A 48 -10.67 11.06 5.75
CA PHE A 48 -9.74 10.75 4.68
C PHE A 48 -10.44 10.74 3.31
N ASN A 49 -11.60 10.08 3.22
CA ASN A 49 -12.40 9.96 2.01
C ASN A 49 -12.99 11.29 1.52
N ARG A 50 -13.30 12.22 2.43
CA ARG A 50 -13.87 13.54 2.07
C ARG A 50 -12.88 14.46 1.35
N HIS A 51 -11.57 14.21 1.49
CA HIS A 51 -10.54 15.15 1.08
C HIS A 51 -9.52 14.53 0.12
N THR A 52 -9.73 14.73 -1.17
CA THR A 52 -8.92 14.17 -2.26
C THR A 52 -7.43 14.51 -2.18
N HIS A 53 -7.07 15.69 -1.62
CA HIS A 53 -5.67 16.09 -1.46
C HIS A 53 -4.87 15.19 -0.49
N ASN A 54 -5.55 14.36 0.32
CA ASN A 54 -4.88 13.39 1.17
C ASN A 54 -4.10 12.36 0.35
N SER A 55 -4.58 11.98 -0.84
CA SER A 55 -3.85 11.06 -1.71
C SER A 55 -2.51 11.65 -2.17
N LEU A 56 -2.47 12.96 -2.43
CA LEU A 56 -1.25 13.69 -2.76
C LEU A 56 -0.28 13.75 -1.57
N ARG A 57 -0.79 13.92 -0.34
CA ARG A 57 0.03 13.87 0.88
C ARG A 57 0.66 12.48 1.09
N ILE A 58 -0.12 11.41 0.90
CA ILE A 58 0.40 10.03 0.95
C ILE A 58 1.48 9.82 -0.11
N THR A 59 1.30 10.33 -1.33
CA THR A 59 2.33 10.24 -2.38
C THR A 59 3.66 10.88 -1.93
N ARG A 60 3.60 12.04 -1.29
CA ARG A 60 4.80 12.70 -0.74
C ARG A 60 5.45 11.88 0.37
N ILE A 61 4.66 11.31 1.28
CA ILE A 61 5.16 10.39 2.32
C ILE A 61 5.88 9.22 1.68
N LEU A 62 5.27 8.55 0.69
CA LEU A 62 5.88 7.42 -0.02
C LEU A 62 7.20 7.80 -0.70
N LYS A 63 7.28 8.99 -1.32
CA LYS A 63 8.52 9.49 -1.91
C LYS A 63 9.60 9.72 -0.85
N CYS A 64 9.26 10.38 0.26
CA CYS A 64 10.18 10.60 1.38
C CYS A 64 10.70 9.28 1.96
N LEU A 65 9.83 8.30 2.21
CA LEU A 65 10.25 6.97 2.71
C LEU A 65 11.27 6.32 1.77
N GLY A 66 11.01 6.37 0.45
CA GLY A 66 11.88 5.78 -0.56
C GLY A 66 13.27 6.41 -0.68
N THR A 67 13.40 7.71 -0.41
CA THR A 67 14.64 8.47 -0.56
C THR A 67 15.40 8.71 0.74
N LEU A 68 14.71 8.73 1.89
CA LEU A 68 15.27 9.16 3.17
C LEU A 68 15.53 8.00 4.16
N GLY A 69 15.79 6.80 3.63
CA GLY A 69 16.31 5.68 4.41
C GLY A 69 15.26 4.82 5.11
N TYR A 70 13.99 4.86 4.66
CA TYR A 70 12.88 4.02 5.12
C TYR A 70 12.19 3.30 3.95
N ARG A 71 12.98 2.85 2.96
CA ARG A 71 12.48 2.25 1.72
C ARG A 71 11.59 1.04 1.99
N ASP A 72 11.90 0.26 3.01
CA ASP A 72 11.15 -0.95 3.36
C ASP A 72 9.71 -0.67 3.81
N TYR A 73 9.43 0.55 4.30
CA TYR A 73 8.11 0.95 4.79
C TYR A 73 7.14 1.27 3.65
N GLN A 74 7.63 1.52 2.43
CA GLN A 74 6.76 1.83 1.30
C GLN A 74 5.79 0.67 1.02
N ALA A 75 6.28 -0.57 1.02
CA ALA A 75 5.46 -1.70 0.60
C ALA A 75 4.36 -2.06 1.61
N PRO A 76 4.62 -2.13 2.94
CA PRO A 76 3.54 -2.35 3.92
C PRO A 76 2.48 -1.26 3.89
N LEU A 77 2.86 0.02 3.76
CA LEU A 77 1.89 1.11 3.68
C LEU A 77 1.02 1.01 2.43
N VAL A 78 1.61 0.70 1.27
CA VAL A 78 0.82 0.52 0.04
C VAL A 78 -0.06 -0.73 0.11
N LYS A 79 0.44 -1.81 0.72
CA LYS A 79 -0.34 -3.03 0.96
C LYS A 79 -1.57 -2.74 1.81
N PHE A 80 -1.42 -1.95 2.87
CA PHE A 80 -2.52 -1.50 3.72
C PHE A 80 -3.60 -0.80 2.91
N PHE A 81 -3.24 0.18 2.09
CA PHE A 81 -4.22 0.86 1.24
C PHE A 81 -4.86 -0.06 0.20
N LEU A 82 -4.13 -1.02 -0.39
CA LEU A 82 -4.73 -2.00 -1.30
C LEU A 82 -5.77 -2.87 -0.59
N VAL A 83 -5.53 -3.27 0.66
CA VAL A 83 -6.50 -4.04 1.47
C VAL A 83 -7.75 -3.19 1.74
N GLU A 84 -7.58 -1.97 2.26
CA GLU A 84 -8.72 -1.13 2.62
C GLU A 84 -9.51 -0.62 1.40
N THR A 85 -8.92 -0.59 0.20
CA THR A 85 -9.61 -0.17 -1.04
C THR A 85 -10.21 -1.32 -1.83
N LEU A 86 -9.52 -2.46 -1.97
CA LEU A 86 -9.94 -3.56 -2.84
C LEU A 86 -10.65 -4.69 -2.09
N VAL A 87 -10.34 -4.89 -0.80
CA VAL A 87 -10.91 -5.99 -0.01
C VAL A 87 -12.02 -5.47 0.89
N ASN A 88 -11.72 -4.45 1.71
CA ASN A 88 -12.66 -3.98 2.72
C ASN A 88 -13.61 -2.89 2.19
N GLY A 89 -13.29 -2.26 1.06
CA GLY A 89 -14.12 -1.19 0.46
C GLY A 89 -14.24 0.09 1.31
N GLN A 90 -13.33 0.32 2.26
CA GLN A 90 -13.43 1.42 3.24
C GLN A 90 -12.87 2.75 2.72
N LEU A 91 -11.99 2.71 1.71
CA LEU A 91 -11.33 3.90 1.17
C LEU A 91 -11.57 4.09 -0.34
N PRO A 92 -12.82 4.03 -0.83
CA PRO A 92 -13.11 3.98 -2.27
C PRO A 92 -12.53 5.17 -3.05
N ASN A 93 -12.52 6.36 -2.45
CA ASN A 93 -12.10 7.60 -3.10
C ASN A 93 -10.59 7.68 -3.40
N ILE A 94 -9.78 6.77 -2.84
CA ILE A 94 -8.36 6.68 -3.18
C ILE A 94 -7.97 5.42 -3.93
N LYS A 95 -8.91 4.52 -4.26
CA LYS A 95 -8.64 3.31 -5.02
C LYS A 95 -7.81 3.60 -6.29
N GLU A 96 -8.21 4.62 -7.04
CA GLU A 96 -7.48 5.04 -8.24
C GLU A 96 -6.07 5.54 -7.91
N SER A 97 -5.93 6.37 -6.87
CA SER A 97 -4.62 6.88 -6.44
C SER A 97 -3.67 5.75 -6.00
N VAL A 98 -4.20 4.73 -5.32
CA VAL A 98 -3.43 3.56 -4.89
C VAL A 98 -2.88 2.80 -6.09
N LEU A 99 -3.72 2.52 -7.08
CA LEU A 99 -3.36 1.74 -8.26
C LEU A 99 -2.47 2.52 -9.24
N ASN A 100 -2.82 3.78 -9.53
CA ASN A 100 -2.11 4.61 -10.50
C ASN A 100 -0.78 5.16 -9.96
N TYR A 101 -0.68 5.45 -8.65
CA TYR A 101 0.47 6.17 -8.10
C TYR A 101 1.17 5.41 -6.96
N PHE A 102 0.44 4.95 -5.94
CA PHE A 102 1.09 4.48 -4.72
C PHE A 102 1.89 3.20 -4.97
N VAL A 103 1.32 2.25 -5.71
CA VAL A 103 2.03 1.02 -6.12
C VAL A 103 3.31 1.34 -6.88
N PHE A 104 3.29 2.34 -7.76
CA PHE A 104 4.46 2.72 -8.56
C PHE A 104 5.47 3.60 -7.81
N ALA A 105 5.10 4.18 -6.67
CA ALA A 105 6.02 4.87 -5.78
C ALA A 105 6.98 3.90 -5.05
N VAL A 106 6.60 2.62 -4.90
CA VAL A 106 7.44 1.59 -4.29
C VAL A 106 8.67 1.32 -5.16
N LEU A 107 9.85 1.62 -4.62
CA LEU A 107 11.12 1.53 -5.36
C LEU A 107 11.62 0.10 -5.53
N ASP A 108 11.37 -0.76 -4.53
CA ASP A 108 11.71 -2.18 -4.63
C ASP A 108 10.81 -2.86 -5.66
N LYS A 109 11.41 -3.25 -6.80
CA LYS A 109 10.70 -3.87 -7.93
C LYS A 109 10.07 -5.21 -7.56
N LYS A 110 10.68 -6.00 -6.67
CA LYS A 110 10.15 -7.30 -6.23
C LYS A 110 8.93 -7.09 -5.34
N LYS A 111 9.01 -6.18 -4.36
CA LYS A 111 7.87 -5.80 -3.50
C LYS A 111 6.73 -5.20 -4.34
N ARG A 112 7.04 -4.29 -5.26
CA ARG A 112 6.04 -3.72 -6.19
C ARG A 112 5.33 -4.79 -7.03
N ARG A 113 6.06 -5.77 -7.57
CA ARG A 113 5.44 -6.88 -8.32
C ARG A 113 4.49 -7.71 -7.45
N LYS A 114 4.82 -7.95 -6.18
CA LYS A 114 3.93 -8.63 -5.23
C LYS A 114 2.66 -7.81 -4.96
N LEU A 115 2.78 -6.49 -4.84
CA LEU A 115 1.65 -5.59 -4.66
C LEU A 115 0.73 -5.58 -5.90
N LEU A 116 1.30 -5.53 -7.11
CA LEU A 116 0.53 -5.62 -8.36
C LEU A 116 -0.20 -6.97 -8.49
N LYS A 117 0.44 -8.07 -8.11
CA LYS A 117 -0.20 -9.39 -8.07
C LYS A 117 -1.39 -9.38 -7.10
N PHE A 118 -1.18 -8.88 -5.89
CA PHE A 118 -2.27 -8.75 -4.91
C PHE A 118 -3.41 -7.86 -5.41
N ALA A 119 -3.08 -6.72 -6.02
CA ALA A 119 -4.08 -5.83 -6.60
C ALA A 119 -4.87 -6.54 -7.70
N TYR A 120 -4.21 -7.27 -8.59
CA TYR A 120 -4.87 -8.06 -9.62
C TYR A 120 -5.81 -9.11 -9.03
N GLU A 121 -5.38 -9.86 -8.02
CA GLU A 121 -6.17 -10.89 -7.35
C GLU A 121 -7.46 -10.35 -6.71
N ASN A 122 -7.44 -9.11 -6.22
CA ASN A 122 -8.54 -8.51 -5.46
C ASN A 122 -9.31 -7.41 -6.22
N TYR A 123 -8.87 -7.04 -7.43
CA TYR A 123 -9.57 -6.07 -8.26
C TYR A 123 -10.68 -6.76 -9.06
N GLU A 124 -11.90 -6.23 -8.99
CA GLU A 124 -13.02 -6.62 -9.84
C GLU A 124 -13.59 -5.39 -10.58
N PRO A 125 -13.96 -5.56 -11.87
CA PRO A 125 -13.81 -6.76 -12.70
C PRO A 125 -12.37 -6.96 -13.20
N LYS A 126 -11.92 -8.21 -13.35
CA LYS A 126 -10.54 -8.56 -13.73
C LYS A 126 -10.12 -8.01 -15.10
N GLU A 127 -11.07 -7.85 -16.02
CA GLU A 127 -10.82 -7.42 -17.40
C GLU A 127 -10.34 -5.97 -17.48
N GLU A 128 -10.78 -5.14 -16.53
CA GLU A 128 -10.45 -3.71 -16.41
C GLU A 128 -9.10 -3.46 -15.71
N PHE A 129 -8.43 -4.49 -15.20
CA PHE A 129 -7.13 -4.32 -14.58
C PHE A 129 -6.05 -4.01 -15.63
N VAL A 130 -5.60 -2.76 -15.72
CA VAL A 130 -4.64 -2.28 -16.73
C VAL A 130 -3.20 -2.13 -16.25
N TRP A 131 -2.94 -2.23 -14.94
CA TRP A 131 -1.64 -1.93 -14.33
C TRP A 131 -0.56 -3.01 -14.50
N CYS A 132 -0.86 -4.08 -15.24
CA CYS A 132 0.07 -5.16 -15.52
C CYS A 132 -0.15 -5.72 -16.93
N PRO A 133 0.89 -6.07 -17.71
CA PRO A 133 0.72 -6.67 -19.03
C PRO A 133 -0.13 -7.94 -19.02
N LYS A 134 -1.01 -8.12 -20.02
CA LYS A 134 -1.90 -9.29 -20.15
C LYS A 134 -1.18 -10.63 -20.03
N LYS A 135 0.04 -10.77 -20.59
CA LYS A 135 0.86 -12.00 -20.46
C LYS A 135 1.16 -12.37 -19.00
N ILE A 136 1.44 -11.37 -18.16
CA ILE A 136 1.70 -11.58 -16.73
C ILE A 136 0.40 -11.89 -15.99
N GLN A 137 -0.69 -11.19 -16.33
CA GLN A 137 -2.02 -11.49 -15.79
C GLN A 137 -2.43 -12.95 -16.07
N MET A 138 -2.26 -13.43 -17.31
CA MET A 138 -2.54 -14.81 -17.70
C MET A 138 -1.71 -15.82 -16.89
N PHE A 139 -0.42 -15.54 -16.68
CA PHE A 139 0.43 -16.38 -15.84
C PHE A 139 -0.09 -16.44 -14.39
N TRP A 140 -0.48 -15.30 -13.81
CA TRP A 140 -1.06 -15.28 -12.46
C TRP A 140 -2.39 -16.02 -12.37
N LEU A 141 -3.28 -15.85 -13.35
CA LEU A 141 -4.53 -16.60 -13.44
C LEU A 141 -4.30 -18.12 -13.46
N GLN A 142 -3.31 -18.59 -14.23
CA GLN A 142 -2.96 -20.01 -14.26
C GLN A 142 -2.49 -20.52 -12.89
N GLN A 143 -1.64 -19.75 -12.20
CA GLN A 143 -1.18 -20.11 -10.85
C GLN A 143 -2.33 -20.17 -9.84
N MET A 144 -3.27 -19.20 -9.89
CA MET A 144 -4.46 -19.19 -9.02
C MET A 144 -5.35 -20.41 -9.27
N LYS A 145 -5.58 -20.78 -10.54
CA LYS A 145 -6.38 -21.98 -10.88
C LYS A 145 -5.74 -23.26 -10.34
N ILE A 146 -4.42 -23.39 -10.42
CA ILE A 146 -3.69 -24.55 -9.86
C ILE A 146 -3.84 -24.60 -8.34
N GLN A 147 -3.71 -23.46 -7.66
CA GLN A 147 -3.83 -23.39 -6.21
C GLN A 147 -5.25 -23.75 -5.73
N ASN A 148 -6.27 -23.17 -6.35
CA ASN A 148 -7.68 -23.46 -6.03
C ASN A 148 -8.08 -24.92 -6.38
N GLY A 149 -7.45 -25.53 -7.39
CA GLY A 149 -7.66 -26.94 -7.73
C GLY A 149 -7.03 -27.90 -6.73
N ARG A 150 -5.90 -27.52 -6.10
CA ARG A 150 -5.25 -28.28 -5.04
C ARG A 150 -6.00 -28.21 -3.72
N GLU A 151 -6.58 -27.06 -3.37
CA GLU A 151 -7.39 -26.89 -2.15
C GLU A 151 -8.74 -27.62 -2.22
N LYS A 152 -9.19 -28.03 -3.40
CA LYS A 152 -10.42 -28.81 -3.62
C LYS A 152 -10.21 -30.32 -3.79
N SER A 153 -8.97 -30.81 -3.69
CA SER A 153 -8.66 -32.24 -3.68
C SER A 153 -8.61 -32.72 -2.22
N PRO A 154 -9.31 -33.81 -1.84
CA PRO A 154 -9.41 -34.27 -0.45
C PRO A 154 -8.07 -34.60 0.20
#